data_AF-A0A7Y5U1W6-F1
#
_entry.id   AF-A0A7Y5U1W6-F1
#
_cell.length_a   1.000
_cell.length_b   1.000
_cell.length_c   1.000
_cell.angle_alpha   90.00
_cell.angle_beta   90.00
_cell.angle_gamma   90.00
#
_symmetry.space_group_name_H-M   'P 1'
#
loop_
_entity.id
_entity.type
_entity.pdbx_description
1 polymer ?
#
loop_
_entity_poly.entity_id
_entity_poly.type
_entity_poly.pdbx_seq_one_letter_code
_entity_poly.pdbx_strand_id
1 'polypeptide(L)'
;MVKSPRYFLMSAADGKPESVNEPPAWLAEYWAWKSHKSAPGAGHVEIDITSEEKTMAATAAPMGGSLARGGTADPGQGTSVEDATMRAQQLQKQRVITLRLKNEVVGEFINQQFLPGYTFGWAPRGAMIAYGNEQGRLALMDQQGNRREVEGTRAVLLPAWSPDGTKIAYLQRTGKNKYELCILPLTE
;
A
#
# COMPACT_ATOMS: atom_id res chain seq x y z
N MET A 1 19.93 1.17 -0.51
CA MET A 1 20.27 2.60 -0.37
C MET A 1 19.44 3.37 -1.38
N VAL A 2 18.39 4.09 -0.94
CA VAL A 2 17.65 4.99 -1.82
C VAL A 2 18.53 6.21 -2.06
N LYS A 3 18.92 6.43 -3.32
CA LYS A 3 19.55 7.69 -3.76
C LYS A 3 18.60 8.83 -3.41
N SER A 4 19.13 9.98 -3.01
CA SER A 4 18.41 11.16 -2.50
C SER A 4 17.00 11.32 -3.10
N PRO A 5 15.96 11.55 -2.27
CA PRO A 5 14.59 11.64 -2.73
C PRO A 5 14.44 12.75 -3.79
N ARG A 6 13.68 12.47 -4.84
CA ARG A 6 13.28 13.46 -5.84
C ARG A 6 11.84 13.88 -5.56
N TYR A 7 11.59 15.18 -5.59
CA TYR A 7 10.27 15.73 -5.33
C TYR A 7 9.65 16.22 -6.63
N PHE A 8 8.36 15.95 -6.78
CA PHE A 8 7.57 16.41 -7.91
C PHE A 8 6.29 17.04 -7.37
N LEU A 9 5.94 18.21 -7.89
CA LEU A 9 4.63 18.83 -7.71
C LEU A 9 3.81 18.60 -8.95
N MET A 10 2.51 18.34 -8.78
CA MET A 10 1.61 18.18 -9.90
C MET A 10 0.34 18.95 -9.57
N SER A 11 -0.05 19.87 -10.46
CA SER A 11 -1.33 20.55 -10.31
C SER A 11 -2.45 19.59 -10.70
N ALA A 12 -3.52 19.58 -9.92
CA ALA A 12 -4.72 18.82 -10.26
C ALA A 12 -5.40 19.34 -11.55
N ALA A 13 -5.08 20.57 -11.98
CA ALA A 13 -5.68 21.19 -13.16
C ALA A 13 -5.02 20.77 -14.48
N ASP A 14 -3.70 20.59 -14.51
CA ASP A 14 -2.94 20.28 -15.73
C ASP A 14 -2.39 18.85 -15.77
N GLY A 15 -2.33 18.17 -14.62
CA GLY A 15 -1.80 16.81 -14.49
C GLY A 15 -0.32 16.66 -14.86
N LYS A 16 0.44 17.76 -14.96
CA LYS A 16 1.85 17.73 -15.36
C LYS A 16 2.76 17.77 -14.13
N PRO A 17 3.62 16.77 -13.93
CA PRO A 17 4.57 16.80 -12.82
C PRO A 17 5.73 17.75 -13.13
N GLU A 18 5.95 18.70 -12.24
CA GLU A 18 7.09 19.62 -12.19
C GLU A 18 8.09 19.15 -11.12
N SER A 19 9.37 19.09 -11.46
CA SER A 19 10.42 18.73 -10.50
C SER A 19 10.70 19.90 -9.56
N VAL A 20 10.78 19.62 -8.26
CA VAL A 20 11.20 20.62 -7.26
C VAL A 20 12.44 20.13 -6.51
N ASN A 21 13.32 21.07 -6.16
CA ASN A 21 14.60 20.75 -5.52
C ASN A 21 14.46 20.45 -4.04
N GLU A 22 13.42 21.00 -3.40
CA GLU A 22 13.16 20.87 -1.97
C GLU A 22 11.72 20.39 -1.72
N PRO A 23 11.49 19.63 -0.64
CA PRO A 23 10.15 19.25 -0.27
C PRO A 23 9.31 20.48 0.07
N PRO A 24 8.02 20.49 -0.28
CA PRO A 24 7.12 21.56 0.16
C PRO A 24 7.09 21.67 1.68
N ALA A 25 6.95 22.89 2.22
CA ALA A 25 6.95 23.15 3.66
C ALA A 25 5.87 22.35 4.43
N TRP A 26 4.73 22.06 3.79
CA TRP A 26 3.64 21.28 4.36
C TRP A 26 3.90 19.77 4.42
N LEU A 27 4.94 19.26 3.75
CA LEU A 27 5.16 17.82 3.57
C LEU A 27 5.38 17.11 4.91
N ALA A 28 6.21 17.68 5.79
CA ALA A 28 6.53 17.07 7.08
C ALA A 28 5.29 16.91 7.97
N GLU A 29 4.48 17.97 8.07
CA GLU A 29 3.22 17.94 8.81
C GLU A 29 2.25 16.92 8.21
N TYR A 30 2.12 16.87 6.88
CA TYR A 30 1.30 15.91 6.18
C TYR A 30 1.64 14.45 6.54
N TRP A 31 2.93 14.08 6.50
CA TRP A 31 3.36 12.73 6.86
C TRP A 31 3.22 12.44 8.36
N ALA A 32 3.34 13.45 9.21
CA ALA A 32 3.22 13.29 10.66
C ALA A 32 1.85 12.73 11.06
N TRP A 33 0.77 13.10 10.36
CA TRP A 33 -0.57 12.60 10.64
C TRP A 33 -1.02 11.47 9.69
N LYS A 34 -0.73 11.55 8.38
CA LYS A 34 -1.18 10.57 7.37
C LYS A 34 -0.82 9.14 7.75
N SER A 35 0.41 8.96 8.22
CA SER A 35 1.03 7.66 8.45
C SER A 35 1.21 7.35 9.94
N HIS A 36 0.61 8.16 10.81
CA HIS A 36 0.73 7.96 12.24
C HIS A 36 0.07 6.64 12.69
N LYS A 37 0.51 6.08 13.82
CA LYS A 37 -0.12 4.88 14.39
C LYS A 37 -1.57 5.15 14.79
N SER A 38 -1.80 6.29 15.42
CA SER A 38 -3.11 6.73 15.92
C SER A 38 -3.76 7.74 14.98
N ALA A 39 -5.08 7.73 14.88
CA ALA A 39 -5.83 8.63 14.04
C ALA A 39 -5.72 10.10 14.52
N PRO A 40 -5.64 11.08 13.61
CA PRO A 40 -5.55 12.49 13.97
C PRO A 40 -6.77 12.94 14.79
N GLY A 41 -6.52 13.57 15.94
CA GLY A 41 -7.59 14.04 16.84
C GLY A 41 -8.35 12.94 17.60
N ALA A 42 -8.01 11.66 17.39
CA ALA A 42 -8.65 10.53 18.06
C ALA A 42 -7.63 9.45 18.44
N GLY A 43 -6.80 9.76 19.44
CA GLY A 43 -5.71 8.88 19.89
C GLY A 43 -6.12 7.49 20.37
N HIS A 44 -7.41 7.24 20.63
CA HIS A 44 -7.93 5.92 20.99
C HIS A 44 -8.21 5.01 19.78
N VAL A 45 -8.14 5.55 18.56
CA VAL A 45 -8.27 4.80 17.31
C VAL A 45 -6.87 4.61 16.75
N GLU A 46 -6.35 3.39 16.87
CA GLU A 46 -4.97 3.06 16.49
C GLU A 46 -4.91 1.88 15.54
N ILE A 47 -3.86 1.86 14.74
CA ILE A 47 -3.43 0.67 14.00
C ILE A 47 -2.69 -0.25 14.97
N ASP A 48 -3.27 -1.42 15.20
CA ASP A 48 -2.63 -2.52 15.88
C ASP A 48 -1.65 -3.19 14.93
N ILE A 49 -0.40 -3.35 15.37
CA ILE A 49 0.68 -3.91 14.57
C ILE A 49 1.13 -5.20 15.24
N THR A 50 0.88 -6.33 14.60
CA THR A 50 1.28 -7.65 15.10
C THR A 50 2.35 -8.24 14.18
N SER A 51 3.36 -8.89 14.77
CA SER A 51 4.39 -9.62 14.04
C SER A 51 4.42 -11.06 14.53
N GLU A 52 4.36 -12.01 13.60
CA GLU A 52 4.37 -13.44 13.90
C GLU A 52 5.25 -14.20 12.89
N GLU A 53 5.83 -15.33 13.31
CA GLU A 53 6.49 -16.26 12.40
C GLU A 53 5.48 -17.34 12.00
N LYS A 54 5.14 -17.39 10.71
CA LYS A 54 4.25 -18.41 10.15
C LYS A 54 5.02 -19.36 9.25
N THR A 55 4.74 -20.65 9.40
CA THR A 55 5.24 -21.68 8.48
C THR A 55 4.31 -21.73 7.28
N MET A 56 4.75 -21.24 6.13
CA MET A 56 3.93 -21.12 4.92
C MET A 56 4.57 -21.86 3.76
N ALA A 57 3.73 -22.46 2.90
CA ALA A 57 4.20 -23.01 1.63
C ALA A 57 4.74 -21.87 0.76
N ALA A 58 5.83 -22.12 0.03
CA ALA A 58 6.51 -21.11 -0.80
C ALA A 58 5.67 -20.54 -1.98
N THR A 59 4.38 -20.85 -2.06
CA THR A 59 3.52 -20.60 -3.23
C THR A 59 2.62 -19.35 -3.15
N ALA A 60 2.74 -18.52 -2.12
CA ALA A 60 2.00 -17.25 -2.05
C ALA A 60 2.96 -16.08 -1.81
N ALA A 61 3.73 -15.71 -2.84
CA ALA A 61 4.24 -14.34 -2.88
C ALA A 61 3.02 -13.41 -3.07
N PRO A 62 2.69 -12.51 -2.12
CA PRO A 62 1.73 -11.47 -2.42
C PRO A 62 2.31 -10.68 -3.60
N MET A 63 1.51 -10.50 -4.64
CA MET A 63 1.87 -9.79 -5.87
C MET A 63 2.05 -8.28 -5.62
N GLY A 64 3.03 -7.92 -4.79
CA GLY A 64 3.42 -6.57 -4.40
C GLY A 64 4.94 -6.47 -4.31
N GLY A 65 5.55 -5.89 -5.36
CA GLY A 65 6.98 -5.57 -5.38
C GLY A 65 7.82 -6.39 -6.37
N SER A 66 7.48 -6.39 -7.66
CA SER A 66 8.42 -6.83 -8.70
C SER A 66 9.45 -5.73 -8.96
N LEU A 67 10.50 -5.70 -8.13
CA LEU A 67 11.79 -5.08 -8.46
C LEU A 67 12.91 -6.06 -8.13
N ALA A 68 13.10 -7.09 -8.97
CA ALA A 68 14.37 -7.80 -9.01
C ALA A 68 14.59 -8.49 -10.37
N ARG A 69 15.49 -7.86 -11.14
CA ARG A 69 16.57 -8.47 -11.93
C ARG A 69 16.18 -9.35 -13.12
N GLY A 70 16.52 -8.85 -14.32
CA GLY A 70 16.52 -9.63 -15.55
C GLY A 70 17.58 -10.73 -15.53
N GLY A 71 17.25 -11.83 -16.20
CA GLY A 71 18.14 -12.91 -16.58
C GLY A 71 17.53 -13.57 -17.82
N THR A 72 18.27 -13.60 -18.90
CA THR A 72 17.91 -14.25 -20.17
C THR A 72 17.73 -15.75 -19.95
N ALA A 73 16.56 -16.30 -20.31
CA ALA A 73 16.32 -17.74 -20.28
C ALA A 73 16.83 -18.38 -21.58
N ASP A 74 17.76 -19.32 -21.44
CA ASP A 74 18.26 -20.23 -22.46
C ASP A 74 17.27 -21.43 -22.59
N PRO A 75 16.74 -21.76 -23.78
CA PRO A 75 15.70 -22.78 -23.91
C PRO A 75 16.33 -24.17 -24.09
N GLY A 76 16.66 -24.85 -22.99
CA GLY A 76 17.32 -26.16 -23.09
C GLY A 76 17.19 -27.18 -21.96
N GLN A 77 16.52 -26.88 -20.83
CA GLN A 77 16.39 -27.87 -19.75
C GLN A 77 14.92 -28.13 -19.40
N GLY A 78 14.45 -29.33 -19.76
CA GLY A 78 13.19 -29.88 -19.28
C GLY A 78 13.23 -30.03 -17.76
N THR A 79 12.28 -29.40 -17.07
CA THR A 79 12.08 -29.59 -15.64
C THR A 79 11.25 -30.85 -15.44
N SER A 80 11.81 -31.86 -14.76
CA SER A 80 11.07 -33.05 -14.35
C SER A 80 9.90 -32.64 -13.44
N VAL A 81 8.74 -33.29 -13.60
CA VAL A 81 7.54 -33.06 -12.76
C VAL A 81 7.87 -33.23 -11.28
N GLU A 82 8.85 -34.07 -10.94
CA GLU A 82 9.32 -34.34 -9.57
C GLU A 82 10.14 -33.17 -8.97
N ASP A 83 10.91 -32.46 -9.79
CA ASP A 83 11.61 -31.23 -9.37
C ASP A 83 10.65 -30.05 -9.19
N ALA A 84 9.54 -30.05 -9.92
CA ALA A 84 8.47 -29.07 -9.76
C ALA A 84 7.66 -29.31 -8.47
N THR A 85 7.40 -30.57 -8.10
CA THR A 85 6.71 -30.92 -6.83
C THR A 85 7.61 -30.78 -5.60
N MET A 86 8.91 -31.05 -5.67
CA MET A 86 9.82 -30.84 -4.54
C MET A 86 10.06 -29.35 -4.20
N ARG A 87 10.01 -28.45 -5.20
CA ARG A 87 10.01 -26.99 -4.95
C ARG A 87 8.70 -26.47 -4.36
N ALA A 88 7.60 -27.20 -4.55
CA ALA A 88 6.26 -26.77 -4.14
C ALA A 88 5.94 -26.96 -2.65
N GLN A 89 6.79 -27.65 -1.87
CA GLN A 89 6.49 -28.03 -0.49
C GLN A 89 7.56 -27.65 0.54
N GLN A 90 8.49 -26.74 0.19
CA GLN A 90 9.32 -26.14 1.23
C GLN A 90 8.47 -25.16 2.05
N LEU A 91 7.93 -25.68 3.15
CA LEU A 91 7.40 -24.90 4.24
C LEU A 91 8.54 -24.03 4.80
N GLN A 92 8.51 -22.75 4.48
CA GLN A 92 9.49 -21.79 4.97
C GLN A 92 8.87 -21.01 6.13
N LYS A 93 9.69 -20.74 7.16
CA LYS A 93 9.32 -19.77 8.19
C LYS A 93 9.35 -18.38 7.56
N GLN A 94 8.21 -17.71 7.58
CA GLN A 94 8.05 -16.36 7.05
C GLN A 94 7.55 -15.46 8.18
N ARG A 95 8.19 -14.28 8.32
CA ARG A 95 7.71 -13.26 9.25
C ARG A 95 6.55 -12.53 8.60
N VAL A 96 5.39 -12.57 9.22
CA VAL A 96 4.18 -11.88 8.78
C VAL A 96 3.92 -10.72 9.72
N ILE A 97 3.82 -9.51 9.16
CA ILE A 97 3.36 -8.33 9.87
C ILE A 97 1.94 -8.03 9.41
N THR A 98 1.01 -7.93 10.36
CA THR A 98 -0.38 -7.59 10.08
C THR A 98 -0.71 -6.26 10.76
N LEU A 99 -1.29 -5.35 9.98
CA LEU A 99 -1.85 -4.09 10.44
C LEU A 99 -3.35 -4.27 10.59
N ARG A 100 -3.88 -3.99 11.78
CA ARG A 100 -5.30 -4.12 12.07
C ARG A 100 -5.88 -2.82 12.59
N LEU A 101 -7.14 -2.56 12.22
CA LEU A 101 -7.96 -1.54 12.85
C LEU A 101 -9.29 -2.19 13.22
N LYS A 102 -9.62 -2.24 14.51
CA LYS A 102 -10.89 -2.82 15.01
C LYS A 102 -11.16 -4.24 14.45
N ASN A 103 -10.13 -5.09 14.46
CA ASN A 103 -10.10 -6.48 13.94
C ASN A 103 -9.98 -6.63 12.42
N GLU A 104 -10.19 -5.58 11.64
CA GLU A 104 -10.03 -5.62 10.18
C GLU A 104 -8.57 -5.55 9.79
N VAL A 105 -8.14 -6.39 8.85
CA VAL A 105 -6.80 -6.33 8.27
C VAL A 105 -6.74 -5.20 7.25
N VAL A 106 -6.00 -4.15 7.58
CA VAL A 106 -5.77 -3.00 6.69
C VAL A 106 -4.44 -3.11 5.94
N GLY A 107 -3.63 -4.12 6.25
CA GLY A 107 -2.43 -4.47 5.49
C GLY A 107 -1.72 -5.72 6.05
N GLU A 108 -1.12 -6.50 5.15
CA GLU A 108 -0.31 -7.68 5.51
C GLU A 108 1.01 -7.68 4.73
N PHE A 109 2.11 -7.97 5.42
CA PHE A 109 3.47 -7.95 4.87
C PHE A 109 4.21 -9.23 5.22
N ILE A 110 4.60 -9.98 4.20
CA ILE A 110 5.32 -11.24 4.35
C ILE A 110 6.79 -11.00 4.00
N ASN A 111 7.68 -11.18 4.98
CA ASN A 111 9.13 -10.97 4.87
C ASN A 111 9.52 -9.58 4.31
N GLN A 112 8.61 -8.63 4.36
CA GLN A 112 8.79 -7.27 3.88
C GLN A 112 8.67 -6.29 5.04
N GLN A 113 9.33 -5.14 4.90
CA GLN A 113 9.13 -4.02 5.81
C GLN A 113 7.88 -3.27 5.36
N PHE A 114 6.94 -3.06 6.27
CA PHE A 114 5.83 -2.15 6.01
C PHE A 114 6.35 -0.70 6.12
N LEU A 115 5.91 0.15 5.19
CA LEU A 115 6.21 1.58 5.22
C LEU A 115 4.90 2.32 5.57
N PRO A 116 4.80 2.92 6.76
CA PRO A 116 3.68 3.77 7.11
C PRO A 116 3.39 4.81 6.01
N GLY A 117 2.13 4.97 5.62
CA GLY A 117 1.72 5.90 4.56
C GLY A 117 1.85 5.38 3.12
N TYR A 118 2.33 4.14 2.93
CA TYR A 118 2.27 3.44 1.64
C TYR A 118 1.08 2.48 1.58
N THR A 119 0.72 1.90 2.72
CA THR A 119 -0.34 0.89 2.84
C THR A 119 -1.71 1.52 3.03
N PHE A 120 -1.75 2.53 3.89
CA PHE A 120 -2.95 3.24 4.27
C PHE A 120 -2.64 4.72 4.46
N GLY A 121 -3.68 5.54 4.52
CA GLY A 121 -3.60 6.93 4.92
C GLY A 121 -4.79 7.32 5.79
N TRP A 122 -4.51 7.99 6.91
CA TRP A 122 -5.54 8.63 7.72
C TRP A 122 -6.12 9.85 7.01
N ALA A 123 -7.41 10.11 7.22
CA ALA A 123 -8.02 11.39 6.95
C ALA A 123 -7.53 12.43 7.98
N PRO A 124 -7.44 13.71 7.59
CA PRO A 124 -7.00 14.77 8.51
C PRO A 124 -7.98 15.01 9.67
N ARG A 125 -9.26 14.59 9.52
CA ARG A 125 -10.32 14.68 10.53
C ARG A 125 -11.27 13.49 10.44
N GLY A 126 -12.03 13.23 11.50
CA GLY A 126 -13.05 12.18 11.54
C GLY A 126 -12.50 10.75 11.66
N ALA A 127 -11.17 10.61 11.76
CA ALA A 127 -10.46 9.35 12.00
C ALA A 127 -10.93 8.20 11.10
N MET A 128 -11.03 8.54 9.82
CA MET A 128 -11.26 7.62 8.72
C MET A 128 -9.94 7.19 8.11
N ILE A 129 -9.84 5.95 7.66
CA ILE A 129 -8.68 5.41 6.97
C ILE A 129 -9.04 5.07 5.52
N ALA A 130 -8.08 5.28 4.62
CA ALA A 130 -8.12 4.79 3.25
C ALA A 130 -7.01 3.76 3.05
N TYR A 131 -7.32 2.61 2.47
CA TYR A 131 -6.36 1.52 2.23
C TYR A 131 -6.73 0.70 1.00
N GLY A 132 -5.75 0.04 0.39
CA GLY A 132 -6.01 -0.99 -0.62
C GLY A 132 -6.32 -2.31 0.07
N ASN A 133 -7.50 -2.89 -0.18
CA ASN A 133 -7.88 -4.17 0.42
C ASN A 133 -7.20 -5.35 -0.30
N GLU A 134 -7.41 -6.56 0.22
CA GLU A 134 -6.85 -7.80 -0.36
C GLU A 134 -7.28 -8.07 -1.81
N GLN A 135 -8.42 -7.51 -2.21
CA GLN A 135 -8.97 -7.60 -3.57
C GLN A 135 -8.40 -6.50 -4.49
N GLY A 136 -7.50 -5.67 -3.97
CA GLY A 136 -6.89 -4.53 -4.65
C GLY A 136 -7.83 -3.34 -4.85
N ARG A 137 -8.99 -3.30 -4.19
CA ARG A 137 -9.91 -2.16 -4.25
C ARG A 137 -9.57 -1.13 -3.19
N LEU A 138 -9.88 0.13 -3.47
CA LEU A 138 -9.82 1.20 -2.46
C LEU A 138 -10.97 0.98 -1.47
N ALA A 139 -10.64 0.86 -0.20
CA ALA A 139 -11.58 0.76 0.91
C ALA A 139 -11.42 1.96 1.85
N LEU A 140 -12.54 2.43 2.37
CA LEU A 140 -12.64 3.47 3.38
C LEU A 140 -13.28 2.87 4.62
N MET A 141 -12.72 3.16 5.79
CA MET A 141 -13.26 2.67 7.05
C MET A 141 -13.25 3.79 8.10
N ASP A 142 -14.35 3.93 8.82
CA ASP A 142 -14.47 4.89 9.93
C ASP A 142 -14.05 4.29 11.28
N GLN A 143 -14.11 5.11 12.34
CA GLN A 143 -13.77 4.69 13.71
C GLN A 143 -14.67 3.61 14.30
N GLN A 144 -15.89 3.49 13.76
CA GLN A 144 -16.89 2.52 14.19
C GLN A 144 -16.69 1.16 13.50
N GLY A 145 -15.79 1.10 12.51
CA GLY A 145 -15.54 -0.08 11.70
C GLY A 145 -16.49 -0.19 10.49
N ASN A 146 -17.29 0.86 10.20
CA ASN A 146 -18.11 0.87 9.00
C ASN A 146 -17.20 0.99 7.79
N ARG A 147 -17.25 -0.01 6.92
CA ARG A 147 -16.43 -0.10 5.71
C ARG A 147 -17.28 0.19 4.48
N ARG A 148 -16.72 0.98 3.57
CA ARG A 148 -17.21 1.12 2.19
C ARG A 148 -16.10 0.91 1.19
N GLU A 149 -16.41 0.25 0.10
CA GLU A 149 -15.48 0.08 -1.02
C GLU A 149 -15.81 1.06 -2.13
N VAL A 150 -14.78 1.49 -2.86
CA VAL A 150 -14.93 2.37 -4.01
C VAL A 150 -15.01 1.52 -5.26
N GLU A 151 -16.18 1.54 -5.90
CA GLU A 151 -16.44 0.80 -7.13
C GLU A 151 -15.50 1.21 -8.28
N GLY A 152 -15.23 0.27 -9.19
CA GLY A 152 -14.38 0.52 -10.36
C GLY A 152 -12.87 0.61 -10.06
N THR A 153 -12.47 0.63 -8.79
CA THR A 153 -11.05 0.62 -8.41
C THR A 153 -10.45 -0.77 -8.46
N ARG A 154 -9.17 -0.88 -8.83
CA ARG A 154 -8.43 -2.15 -8.86
C ARG A 154 -6.94 -1.92 -8.64
N ALA A 155 -6.26 -2.93 -8.08
CA ALA A 155 -4.83 -2.89 -7.79
C ALA A 155 -4.35 -1.52 -7.22
N VAL A 156 -5.10 -0.99 -6.25
CA VAL A 156 -4.91 0.32 -5.63
C VAL A 156 -3.70 0.30 -4.68
N LEU A 157 -2.93 1.38 -4.71
CA LEU A 157 -1.72 1.59 -3.92
C LEU A 157 -1.63 3.05 -3.44
N LEU A 158 -0.92 3.27 -2.34
CA LEU A 158 -0.54 4.59 -1.83
C LEU A 158 -1.71 5.60 -1.70
N PRO A 159 -2.84 5.25 -1.04
CA PRO A 159 -3.91 6.22 -0.85
C PRO A 159 -3.45 7.40 0.02
N ALA A 160 -3.92 8.60 -0.33
CA ALA A 160 -3.50 9.86 0.25
C ALA A 160 -4.69 10.82 0.32
N TRP A 161 -5.04 11.26 1.52
CA TRP A 161 -6.13 12.22 1.72
C TRP A 161 -5.68 13.64 1.39
N SER A 162 -6.59 14.45 0.82
CA SER A 162 -6.36 15.88 0.76
C SER A 162 -6.39 16.49 2.18
N PRO A 163 -5.65 17.59 2.44
CA PRO A 163 -5.67 18.25 3.75
C PRO A 163 -7.06 18.77 4.17
N ASP A 164 -7.93 19.05 3.20
CA ASP A 164 -9.32 19.44 3.44
C ASP A 164 -10.26 18.25 3.68
N GLY A 165 -9.79 17.00 3.53
CA GLY A 165 -10.57 15.78 3.70
C GLY A 165 -11.57 15.46 2.58
N THR A 166 -11.61 16.26 1.52
CA THR A 166 -12.64 16.14 0.45
C THR A 166 -12.26 15.22 -0.70
N LYS A 167 -11.00 14.76 -0.76
CA LYS A 167 -10.48 13.97 -1.88
C LYS A 167 -9.49 12.93 -1.41
N ILE A 168 -9.36 11.88 -2.20
CA ILE A 168 -8.32 10.85 -2.04
C ILE A 168 -7.57 10.70 -3.36
N ALA A 169 -6.27 10.92 -3.31
CA ALA A 169 -5.35 10.51 -4.38
C ALA A 169 -4.91 9.07 -4.15
N TYR A 170 -4.78 8.28 -5.22
CA TYR A 170 -4.27 6.92 -5.14
C TYR A 170 -3.60 6.51 -6.46
N LEU A 171 -2.72 5.52 -6.40
CA LEU A 171 -2.15 4.89 -7.59
C LEU A 171 -2.95 3.64 -7.96
N GLN A 172 -3.29 3.50 -9.22
CA GLN A 172 -3.88 2.29 -9.78
C GLN A 172 -2.87 1.61 -10.70
N ARG A 173 -2.50 0.36 -10.42
CA ARG A 173 -1.59 -0.40 -11.29
C ARG A 173 -2.34 -0.88 -12.54
N THR A 174 -1.93 -0.40 -13.71
CA THR A 174 -2.55 -0.74 -15.01
C THR A 174 -1.71 -1.70 -15.86
N GLY A 175 -0.46 -1.97 -15.46
CA GLY A 175 0.40 -2.93 -16.14
C GLY A 175 1.73 -3.17 -15.41
N LYS A 176 2.62 -3.94 -16.03
CA LYS A 176 3.98 -4.17 -15.50
C LYS A 176 4.72 -2.84 -15.44
N ASN A 177 4.95 -2.34 -14.22
CA ASN A 177 5.56 -1.03 -13.95
C ASN A 177 4.80 0.17 -14.51
N LYS A 178 3.47 0.05 -14.72
CA LYS A 178 2.61 1.15 -15.14
C LYS A 178 1.58 1.45 -14.05
N TYR A 179 1.49 2.73 -13.69
CA TYR A 179 0.58 3.24 -12.67
C TYR A 179 -0.12 4.48 -13.20
N GLU A 180 -1.39 4.60 -12.86
CA GLU A 180 -2.18 5.81 -13.07
C GLU A 180 -2.38 6.49 -11.72
N LEU A 181 -2.20 7.81 -11.68
CA LEU A 181 -2.57 8.62 -10.53
C LEU A 181 -4.02 9.04 -10.68
N CYS A 182 -4.85 8.55 -9.76
CA CYS A 182 -6.29 8.78 -9.76
C CYS A 182 -6.69 9.67 -8.59
N ILE A 183 -7.74 10.47 -8.77
CA ILE A 183 -8.33 11.30 -7.72
C ILE A 183 -9.80 10.87 -7.56
N LEU A 184 -10.15 10.51 -6.33
CA LEU A 184 -11.53 10.26 -5.91
C LEU A 184 -12.06 11.46 -5.14
N PRO A 185 -13.04 12.20 -5.68
CA PRO A 185 -13.82 13.15 -4.91
C PRO A 185 -14.71 12.42 -3.89
N LEU A 186 -14.73 12.92 -2.66
CA LEU A 186 -15.66 12.51 -1.61
C LEU A 186 -16.70 13.61 -1.50
N THR A 187 -17.64 13.64 -2.45
CA THR A 187 -18.81 14.52 -2.34
C THR A 187 -19.70 14.04 -1.18
N GLU A 188 -20.40 14.98 -0.54
CA GLU A 188 -21.62 14.67 0.21
C GLU A 188 -22.74 14.18 -0.74
#